data_AF-A0A962KEV3-F1
#
_entry.id   AF-A0A962KEV3-F1
#
_cell.length_a   1.000
_cell.length_b   1.000
_cell.length_c   1.000
_cell.angle_alpha   90.00
_cell.angle_beta   90.00
_cell.angle_gamma   90.00
#
_symmetry.space_group_name_H-M   'P 1'
#
loop_
_entity.id
_entity.type
_entity.pdbx_description
1 polymer ?
#
loop_
_entity_poly.entity_id
_entity_poly.type
_entity_poly.pdbx_seq_one_letter_code
_entity_poly.pdbx_strand_id
1 'polypeptide(L)'
;MAIFAGFFSQNTMVASTFGLYGIYIGYFAEEFSASRTVASTGLPIVLLTMGLVNPFMGVLLGRFSLARILQTGALLLGFGFFLASVSASVVGVLACFIIIGVGAACMGPVPCTALAASWFEESRGRAIGFVNLPVGAVLMPPLATWLFQVIGWRVSFALLAALLLALIPLFGCVSTGPYQEPPRSSGPGAKSLFASSPMIKTVGFWVLIVSVGLVLASGSTRLVHIVE
;
A
#
# COMPACT_ATOMS: atom_id res chain seq x y z
N MET A 1 11.26 17.53 8.02
CA MET A 1 10.98 17.10 6.62
C MET A 1 10.69 15.60 6.48
N ALA A 2 11.42 14.70 7.14
CA ALA A 2 11.23 13.25 6.99
C ALA A 2 9.78 12.76 7.31
N ILE A 3 9.16 13.24 8.39
CA ILE A 3 7.74 12.90 8.70
C ILE A 3 6.81 13.25 7.55
N PHE A 4 6.94 14.45 6.96
CA PHE A 4 6.05 14.88 5.88
C PHE A 4 6.18 14.00 4.65
N ALA A 5 7.39 13.53 4.35
CA ALA A 5 7.59 12.59 3.25
C ALA A 5 7.01 11.21 3.53
N GLY A 6 7.13 10.69 4.77
CA GLY A 6 6.47 9.45 5.18
C GLY A 6 4.94 9.58 5.15
N PHE A 7 4.41 10.68 5.68
CA PHE A 7 2.98 11.01 5.61
C PHE A 7 2.49 11.06 4.16
N PHE A 8 3.22 11.75 3.28
CA PHE A 8 2.85 11.92 1.88
C PHE A 8 2.93 10.58 1.13
N SER A 9 4.02 9.83 1.29
CA SER A 9 4.15 8.48 0.74
C SER A 9 2.99 7.58 1.15
N GLN A 10 2.72 7.51 2.45
CA GLN A 10 1.65 6.67 2.98
C GLN A 10 0.28 7.12 2.50
N ASN A 11 -0.02 8.42 2.52
CA ASN A 11 -1.32 8.92 2.09
C ASN A 11 -1.55 8.77 0.58
N THR A 12 -0.52 8.95 -0.24
CA THR A 12 -0.61 8.69 -1.69
C THR A 12 -0.87 7.22 -1.98
N MET A 13 -0.19 6.31 -1.26
CA MET A 13 -0.44 4.87 -1.34
C MET A 13 -1.87 4.54 -0.91
N VAL A 14 -2.33 5.08 0.22
CA VAL A 14 -3.69 4.87 0.73
C VAL A 14 -4.76 5.39 -0.24
N ALA A 15 -4.59 6.61 -0.75
CA ALA A 15 -5.50 7.21 -1.72
C ALA A 15 -5.62 6.36 -2.99
N SER A 16 -4.48 5.95 -3.55
CA SER A 16 -4.44 5.21 -4.81
C SER A 16 -5.00 3.79 -4.71
N THR A 17 -4.76 3.06 -3.63
CA THR A 17 -5.23 1.66 -3.53
C THR A 17 -6.60 1.52 -2.87
N PHE A 18 -6.85 2.22 -1.76
CA PHE A 18 -8.10 2.08 -1.00
C PHE A 18 -9.15 3.08 -1.46
N GLY A 19 -8.74 4.32 -1.75
CA GLY A 19 -9.66 5.37 -2.17
C GLY A 19 -10.34 5.11 -3.52
N LEU A 20 -9.70 4.35 -4.40
CA LEU A 20 -10.25 3.98 -5.72
C LEU A 20 -11.11 2.72 -5.70
N TYR A 21 -11.04 1.92 -4.63
CA TYR A 21 -11.57 0.56 -4.59
C TYR A 21 -13.03 0.45 -5.03
N GLY A 22 -13.93 1.20 -4.39
CA GLY A 22 -15.36 1.12 -4.68
C GLY A 22 -15.73 1.66 -6.07
N ILE A 23 -14.92 2.56 -6.63
CA ILE A 23 -15.24 3.28 -7.86
C ILE A 23 -14.96 2.40 -9.08
N TYR A 24 -13.80 1.76 -9.17
CA TYR A 24 -13.43 1.01 -10.39
C TYR A 24 -14.27 -0.27 -10.61
N ILE A 25 -14.92 -0.80 -9.58
CA ILE A 25 -15.68 -2.06 -9.66
C ILE A 25 -16.79 -1.96 -10.71
N GLY A 26 -17.55 -0.86 -10.71
CA GLY A 26 -18.61 -0.63 -11.69
C GLY A 26 -18.06 -0.56 -13.12
N TYR A 27 -16.98 0.20 -13.31
CA TYR A 27 -16.35 0.36 -14.63
C TYR A 27 -15.80 -0.95 -15.19
N PHE A 28 -15.19 -1.80 -14.35
CA PHE A 28 -14.70 -3.10 -14.80
C PHE A 28 -15.84 -4.07 -15.13
N ALA A 29 -16.93 -4.02 -14.36
CA ALA A 29 -18.11 -4.84 -14.61
C ALA A 29 -18.78 -4.46 -15.95
N GLU A 30 -18.89 -3.15 -16.23
CA GLU A 30 -19.48 -2.65 -17.48
C GLU A 30 -18.57 -2.88 -18.68
N GLU A 31 -17.29 -2.50 -18.63
CA GLU A 31 -16.39 -2.57 -19.80
C GLU A 31 -16.00 -4.00 -20.17
N PHE A 32 -15.73 -4.85 -19.19
CA PHE A 32 -15.29 -6.22 -19.44
C PHE A 32 -16.41 -7.25 -19.36
N SER A 33 -17.67 -6.82 -19.16
CA SER A 33 -18.80 -7.70 -18.87
C SER A 33 -18.49 -8.70 -17.73
N ALA A 34 -17.65 -8.27 -16.79
CA ALA A 34 -17.18 -9.09 -15.68
C ALA A 34 -18.20 -9.08 -14.54
N SER A 35 -18.29 -10.16 -13.75
CA SER A 35 -19.09 -10.12 -12.54
C SER A 35 -18.49 -9.12 -11.54
N ARG A 36 -19.36 -8.46 -10.76
CA ARG A 36 -18.91 -7.54 -9.68
C ARG A 36 -17.98 -8.24 -8.69
N THR A 37 -18.15 -9.56 -8.50
CA THR A 37 -17.26 -10.40 -7.70
C THR A 37 -15.85 -10.44 -8.26
N VAL A 38 -15.68 -10.64 -9.57
CA VAL A 38 -14.36 -10.62 -10.22
C VAL A 38 -13.77 -9.21 -10.14
N ALA A 39 -14.56 -8.19 -10.44
CA ALA A 39 -14.11 -6.79 -10.39
C ALA A 39 -13.65 -6.34 -8.99
N SER A 40 -14.28 -6.84 -7.92
CA SER A 40 -13.91 -6.49 -6.53
C SER A 40 -12.69 -7.24 -6.00
N THR A 41 -12.16 -8.24 -6.72
CA THR A 41 -10.97 -8.99 -6.27
C THR A 41 -9.68 -8.18 -6.26
N GLY A 42 -9.68 -6.99 -6.86
CA GLY A 42 -8.49 -6.16 -6.97
C GLY A 42 -7.84 -5.80 -5.63
N LEU A 43 -8.59 -5.18 -4.70
CA LEU A 43 -8.02 -4.81 -3.40
C LEU A 43 -7.55 -6.03 -2.58
N PRO A 44 -8.29 -7.16 -2.53
CA PRO A 44 -7.77 -8.41 -1.97
C PRO A 44 -6.40 -8.83 -2.52
N ILE A 45 -6.17 -8.73 -3.84
CA ILE A 45 -4.86 -9.05 -4.45
C ILE A 45 -3.76 -8.11 -3.93
N VAL A 46 -4.05 -6.81 -3.85
CA VAL A 46 -3.14 -5.80 -3.29
C VAL A 46 -2.78 -6.15 -1.85
N LEU A 47 -3.79 -6.41 -1.00
CA LEU A 47 -3.59 -6.74 0.42
C LEU A 47 -2.81 -8.03 0.61
N LEU A 48 -3.12 -9.08 -0.17
CA LEU A 48 -2.41 -10.35 -0.12
C LEU A 48 -0.94 -10.15 -0.49
N THR A 49 -0.68 -9.42 -1.57
CA THR A 49 0.69 -9.14 -2.00
C THR A 49 1.44 -8.30 -0.97
N MET A 50 0.80 -7.28 -0.38
CA MET A 50 1.37 -6.51 0.72
C MET A 50 1.71 -7.41 1.92
N GLY A 51 0.80 -8.32 2.30
CA GLY A 51 1.01 -9.29 3.36
C GLY A 51 2.20 -10.21 3.11
N LEU A 52 2.46 -10.58 1.86
CA LEU A 52 3.62 -11.38 1.47
C LEU A 52 4.93 -10.58 1.48
N VAL A 53 4.91 -9.30 1.12
CA VAL A 53 6.12 -8.46 1.02
C VAL A 53 6.55 -7.87 2.37
N ASN A 54 5.59 -7.45 3.20
CA ASN A 54 5.84 -6.74 4.46
C ASN A 54 6.79 -7.46 5.44
N PRO A 55 6.77 -8.80 5.60
CA PRO A 55 7.70 -9.47 6.51
C PRO A 55 9.17 -9.36 6.10
N PHE A 56 9.42 -9.18 4.80
CA PHE A 56 10.77 -8.96 4.27
C PHE A 56 11.24 -7.51 4.42
N MET A 57 10.33 -6.58 4.75
CA MET A 57 10.61 -5.15 4.81
C MET A 57 11.72 -4.79 5.80
N GLY A 58 11.81 -5.48 6.94
CA GLY A 58 12.90 -5.27 7.90
C GLY A 58 14.28 -5.59 7.31
N VAL A 59 14.38 -6.64 6.49
CA VAL A 59 15.62 -6.98 5.78
C VAL A 59 15.93 -5.96 4.69
N LEU A 60 14.90 -5.49 3.97
CA LEU A 60 15.03 -4.44 2.96
C LEU A 60 15.55 -3.14 3.59
N LEU A 61 14.98 -2.71 4.71
CA LEU A 61 15.41 -1.51 5.46
C LEU A 61 16.82 -1.63 6.03
N GLY A 62 17.26 -2.84 6.37
CA GLY A 62 18.64 -3.11 6.79
C GLY A 62 19.67 -3.10 5.65
N ARG A 63 19.23 -3.25 4.39
CA ARG A 63 20.12 -3.34 3.20
C ARG A 63 20.06 -2.10 2.29
N PHE A 64 18.93 -1.45 2.23
CA PHE A 64 18.66 -0.32 1.34
C PHE A 64 18.26 0.90 2.17
N SER A 65 18.63 2.09 1.70
CA SER A 65 18.12 3.31 2.32
C SER A 65 16.61 3.40 2.12
N LEU A 66 15.92 3.92 3.12
CA LEU A 66 14.47 4.09 3.06
C LEU A 66 14.03 4.90 1.82
N ALA A 67 14.78 5.94 1.44
CA ALA A 67 14.49 6.72 0.23
C ALA A 67 14.42 5.83 -1.02
N ARG A 68 15.35 4.87 -1.20
CA ARG A 68 15.32 3.92 -2.32
C ARG A 68 14.11 2.99 -2.27
N ILE A 69 13.70 2.57 -1.07
CA ILE A 69 12.52 1.72 -0.89
C ILE A 69 11.25 2.49 -1.30
N LEU A 70 11.10 3.73 -0.83
CA LEU A 70 9.95 4.58 -1.20
C LEU A 70 9.92 4.88 -2.71
N GLN A 71 11.07 5.19 -3.31
CA GLN A 71 11.19 5.41 -4.75
C GLN A 71 10.83 4.17 -5.56
N THR A 72 11.31 3.00 -5.14
CA THR A 72 10.97 1.73 -5.79
C THR A 72 9.48 1.44 -5.66
N GLY A 73 8.90 1.72 -4.49
CA GLY A 73 7.47 1.60 -4.25
C GLY A 73 6.64 2.48 -5.19
N ALA A 74 7.00 3.76 -5.31
CA ALA A 74 6.34 4.72 -6.20
C ALA A 74 6.46 4.32 -7.67
N LEU A 75 7.63 3.80 -8.08
CA LEU A 75 7.85 3.28 -9.43
C LEU A 75 6.98 2.06 -9.72
N LEU A 76 6.90 1.09 -8.80
CA LEU A 76 6.07 -0.11 -8.96
C LEU A 76 4.58 0.23 -8.96
N LEU A 77 4.13 1.11 -8.06
CA LEU A 77 2.76 1.61 -8.04
C LEU A 77 2.40 2.32 -9.35
N GLY A 78 3.21 3.29 -9.77
CA GLY A 78 2.98 4.04 -11.01
C GLY A 78 2.98 3.13 -12.24
N PHE A 79 3.96 2.23 -12.33
CA PHE A 79 4.04 1.27 -13.43
C PHE A 79 2.86 0.28 -13.44
N GLY A 80 2.44 -0.21 -12.27
CA GLY A 80 1.27 -1.09 -12.15
C GLY A 80 -0.03 -0.40 -12.59
N PHE A 81 -0.24 0.86 -12.20
CA PHE A 81 -1.39 1.64 -12.67
C PHE A 81 -1.33 1.97 -14.17
N PHE A 82 -0.13 2.23 -14.70
CA PHE A 82 0.05 2.42 -16.14
C PHE A 82 -0.27 1.15 -16.93
N LEU A 83 0.20 -0.02 -16.49
CA LEU A 83 -0.16 -1.29 -17.14
C LEU A 83 -1.66 -1.59 -17.02
N ALA A 84 -2.26 -1.30 -15.87
CA ALA A 84 -3.69 -1.44 -15.68
C ALA A 84 -4.49 -0.55 -16.64
N SER A 85 -4.05 0.69 -16.90
CA SER A 85 -4.77 1.63 -17.77
C SER A 85 -4.83 1.20 -19.23
N VAL A 86 -3.82 0.46 -19.71
CA VAL A 86 -3.74 -0.04 -21.09
C VAL A 86 -4.20 -1.50 -21.24
N SER A 87 -4.55 -2.17 -20.15
CA SER A 87 -4.97 -3.58 -20.19
C SER A 87 -6.28 -3.77 -20.96
N ALA A 88 -6.33 -4.76 -21.84
CA ALA A 88 -7.50 -5.10 -22.64
C ALA A 88 -8.42 -6.15 -21.99
N SER A 89 -8.10 -6.64 -20.80
CA SER A 89 -8.92 -7.62 -20.08
C SER A 89 -8.94 -7.37 -18.58
N VAL A 90 -10.03 -7.76 -17.92
CA VAL A 90 -10.16 -7.69 -16.45
C VAL A 90 -9.07 -8.51 -15.76
N VAL A 91 -8.74 -9.70 -16.28
CA VAL A 91 -7.66 -10.54 -15.74
C VAL A 91 -6.31 -9.85 -15.86
N GLY A 92 -6.05 -9.16 -16.98
CA GLY A 92 -4.84 -8.35 -17.15
C GLY A 92 -4.76 -7.20 -16.14
N VAL A 93 -5.89 -6.52 -15.87
CA VAL A 93 -5.94 -5.47 -14.84
C VAL A 93 -5.66 -6.05 -13.45
N LEU A 94 -6.30 -7.16 -13.10
CA LEU A 94 -6.12 -7.84 -11.82
C LEU A 94 -4.68 -8.36 -11.63
N ALA A 95 -4.03 -8.82 -12.71
CA ALA A 95 -2.62 -9.21 -12.67
C ALA A 95 -1.71 -8.00 -12.36
N CYS A 96 -2.02 -6.81 -12.90
CA CYS A 96 -1.29 -5.59 -12.60
C CYS A 96 -1.40 -5.20 -11.11
N PHE A 97 -2.48 -5.58 -10.43
CA PHE A 97 -2.67 -5.28 -9.02
C PHE A 97 -1.72 -6.03 -8.09
N ILE A 98 -1.07 -7.10 -8.57
CA ILE A 98 0.05 -7.74 -7.88
C ILE A 98 1.22 -6.75 -7.79
N ILE A 99 1.59 -6.12 -8.91
CA ILE A 99 2.68 -5.14 -8.97
C ILE A 99 2.35 -3.93 -8.08
N ILE A 100 1.10 -3.45 -8.14
CA ILE A 100 0.60 -2.37 -7.28
C ILE A 100 0.72 -2.78 -5.80
N GLY A 101 0.38 -4.02 -5.44
CA GLY A 101 0.52 -4.55 -4.09
C GLY A 101 1.95 -4.56 -3.57
N VAL A 102 2.93 -4.94 -4.40
CA VAL A 102 4.36 -4.84 -4.04
C VAL A 102 4.75 -3.38 -3.81
N GLY A 103 4.37 -2.48 -4.71
CA GLY A 103 4.63 -1.04 -4.56
C GLY A 103 4.01 -0.46 -3.30
N ALA A 104 2.76 -0.85 -3.01
CA ALA A 104 2.02 -0.44 -1.82
C ALA A 104 2.68 -0.91 -0.52
N ALA A 105 3.29 -2.10 -0.50
CA ALA A 105 4.07 -2.55 0.65
C ALA A 105 5.26 -1.62 0.92
N CYS A 106 5.98 -1.22 -0.13
CA CYS A 106 7.15 -0.35 -0.05
C CYS A 106 6.83 1.11 0.32
N MET A 107 5.64 1.62 0.00
CA MET A 107 5.19 2.96 0.40
C MET A 107 4.29 2.96 1.64
N GLY A 108 3.92 1.77 2.13
CA GLY A 108 2.90 1.56 3.12
C GLY A 108 3.35 1.82 4.56
N PRO A 109 2.56 1.35 5.54
CA PRO A 109 2.73 1.74 6.94
C PRO A 109 4.04 1.23 7.56
N VAL A 110 4.58 0.09 7.14
CA VAL A 110 5.80 -0.50 7.74
C VAL A 110 7.02 0.41 7.57
N PRO A 111 7.45 0.79 6.35
CA PRO A 111 8.60 1.69 6.16
C PRO A 111 8.34 3.11 6.68
N CYS A 112 7.10 3.61 6.55
CA CYS A 112 6.74 4.96 7.02
C CYS A 112 6.70 5.07 8.55
N THR A 113 6.27 4.01 9.25
CA THR A 113 6.31 3.94 10.73
C THR A 113 7.75 3.80 11.22
N ALA A 114 8.58 3.01 10.53
CA ALA A 114 10.01 2.90 10.85
C ALA A 114 10.73 4.26 10.73
N LEU A 115 10.38 5.06 9.71
CA LEU A 115 10.88 6.43 9.55
C LEU A 115 10.44 7.35 10.70
N ALA A 116 9.16 7.32 11.05
CA ALA A 116 8.64 8.16 12.12
C ALA A 116 9.30 7.82 13.48
N ALA A 117 9.51 6.53 13.74
CA ALA A 117 10.14 6.04 14.97
C ALA A 117 11.64 6.39 15.07
N SER A 118 12.36 6.48 13.95
CA SER A 118 13.80 6.77 13.95
C SER A 118 14.13 8.25 14.16
N TRP A 119 13.19 9.16 13.87
CA TRP A 119 13.42 10.61 13.96
C TRP A 119 12.91 11.25 15.26
N PHE A 120 12.02 10.57 15.99
CA PHE A 120 11.38 11.10 17.18
C PHE A 120 11.55 10.07 18.28
N GLU A 121 12.33 10.34 19.34
CA GLU A 121 12.48 9.40 20.46
C GLU A 121 11.41 9.61 21.52
N GLU A 122 11.18 10.86 21.90
CA GLU A 122 10.29 11.24 23.01
C GLU A 122 8.80 11.26 22.61
N SER A 123 8.50 11.39 21.32
CA SER A 123 7.13 11.53 20.78
C SER A 123 6.78 10.56 19.64
N ARG A 124 7.37 9.36 19.67
CA ARG A 124 7.16 8.27 18.68
C ARG A 124 5.68 8.05 18.35
N GLY A 125 4.84 7.91 19.38
CA GLY A 125 3.41 7.63 19.19
C GLY A 125 2.67 8.72 18.41
N ARG A 126 2.96 10.00 18.67
CA ARG A 126 2.33 11.13 17.94
C ARG A 126 2.82 11.20 16.49
N ALA A 127 4.12 10.99 16.27
CA ALA A 127 4.70 10.98 14.93
C ALA A 127 4.12 9.85 14.07
N ILE A 128 4.03 8.65 14.63
CA ILE A 128 3.43 7.48 13.97
C ILE A 128 1.95 7.74 13.68
N GLY A 129 1.19 8.26 14.66
CA GLY A 129 -0.22 8.60 14.50
C GLY A 129 -0.44 9.62 13.38
N PHE A 130 0.39 10.66 13.31
CA PHE A 130 0.32 11.67 12.24
C PHE A 130 0.56 11.06 10.86
N VAL A 131 1.63 10.27 10.70
CA VAL A 131 1.98 9.61 9.42
C VAL A 131 0.88 8.66 8.93
N ASN A 132 0.20 7.98 9.84
CA ASN A 132 -0.87 7.02 9.54
C ASN A 132 -2.27 7.64 9.41
N LEU A 133 -2.42 8.97 9.53
CA LEU A 133 -3.72 9.61 9.41
C LEU A 133 -4.26 9.42 7.97
N PRO A 134 -5.44 8.79 7.77
CA PRO A 134 -5.88 8.30 6.47
C PRO A 134 -6.57 9.39 5.62
N VAL A 135 -5.95 10.56 5.49
CA VAL A 135 -6.49 11.70 4.74
C VAL A 135 -6.79 11.32 3.28
N GLY A 136 -5.87 10.55 2.67
CA GLY A 136 -6.02 10.05 1.30
C GLY A 136 -7.25 9.17 1.10
N ALA A 137 -7.64 8.35 2.08
CA ALA A 137 -8.82 7.49 1.96
C ALA A 137 -10.13 8.28 1.99
N VAL A 138 -10.14 9.46 2.61
CA VAL A 138 -11.33 10.31 2.73
C VAL A 138 -11.50 11.24 1.53
N LEU A 139 -10.40 11.84 1.06
CA LEU A 139 -10.45 12.82 -0.03
C LEU A 139 -10.52 12.17 -1.41
N MET A 140 -9.95 10.97 -1.57
CA MET A 140 -9.80 10.36 -2.89
C MET A 140 -11.11 9.84 -3.49
N PRO A 141 -12.06 9.21 -2.76
CA PRO A 141 -13.30 8.72 -3.35
C PRO A 141 -14.11 9.77 -4.12
N PRO A 142 -14.45 10.97 -3.58
CA PRO A 142 -15.20 11.97 -4.34
C PRO A 142 -14.41 12.50 -5.55
N LEU A 143 -13.09 12.67 -5.41
CA LEU A 143 -12.22 13.09 -6.51
C LEU A 143 -12.16 12.03 -7.61
N ALA A 144 -12.07 10.76 -7.24
CA ALA A 144 -12.02 9.62 -8.14
C ALA A 144 -13.33 9.44 -8.89
N THR A 145 -14.48 9.58 -8.21
CA THR A 145 -15.80 9.57 -8.86
C THR A 145 -15.87 10.64 -9.94
N TRP A 146 -15.47 11.86 -9.63
CA TRP A 146 -15.48 12.97 -10.59
C TRP A 146 -14.54 12.72 -11.78
N LEU A 147 -13.30 12.29 -11.53
CA LEU A 147 -12.33 11.95 -12.58
C LEU A 147 -12.86 10.83 -13.49
N PHE A 148 -13.33 9.73 -12.91
CA PHE A 148 -13.80 8.58 -13.68
C PHE A 148 -15.03 8.90 -14.51
N GLN A 149 -15.90 9.80 -14.06
CA GLN A 149 -17.05 10.27 -14.83
C GLN A 149 -16.66 11.16 -16.02
N VAL A 150 -15.69 12.06 -15.84
CA VAL A 150 -15.33 13.06 -16.86
C VAL A 150 -14.37 12.49 -17.91
N ILE A 151 -13.36 11.74 -17.47
CA ILE A 151 -12.25 11.28 -18.34
C ILE A 151 -12.12 9.76 -18.42
N GLY A 152 -12.97 9.02 -17.70
CA GLY A 152 -12.93 7.55 -17.67
C GLY A 152 -11.83 6.98 -16.79
N TRP A 153 -11.97 5.70 -16.43
CA TRP A 153 -11.04 5.02 -15.51
C TRP A 153 -9.65 4.81 -16.11
N ARG A 154 -9.54 4.56 -17.43
CA ARG A 154 -8.27 4.34 -18.12
C ARG A 154 -7.37 5.57 -18.02
N VAL A 155 -7.89 6.73 -18.44
CA VAL A 155 -7.15 7.99 -18.36
C VAL A 155 -6.88 8.36 -16.90
N SER A 156 -7.83 8.12 -15.99
CA SER A 156 -7.63 8.35 -14.55
C SER A 156 -6.47 7.53 -13.97
N PHE A 157 -6.36 6.24 -14.33
CA PHE A 157 -5.23 5.40 -13.93
C PHE A 157 -3.91 5.84 -14.57
N ALA A 158 -3.93 6.26 -15.83
CA ALA A 158 -2.74 6.79 -16.49
C ALA A 158 -2.25 8.11 -15.85
N LEU A 159 -3.17 9.00 -15.47
CA LEU A 159 -2.85 10.22 -14.73
C LEU A 159 -2.29 9.91 -13.35
N LEU A 160 -2.90 8.96 -12.64
CA LEU A 160 -2.40 8.51 -11.35
C LEU A 160 -0.98 7.92 -11.46
N ALA A 161 -0.72 7.13 -12.50
CA ALA A 161 0.61 6.62 -12.80
C ALA A 161 1.61 7.77 -13.03
N ALA A 162 1.25 8.75 -13.87
CA ALA A 162 2.11 9.91 -14.11
C ALA A 162 2.40 10.71 -12.83
N LEU A 163 1.38 10.93 -11.98
CA LEU A 163 1.54 11.58 -10.69
C LEU A 163 2.47 10.80 -9.77
N LEU A 164 2.27 9.48 -9.62
CA LEU A 164 3.12 8.62 -8.78
C LEU A 164 4.59 8.65 -9.24
N LEU A 165 4.82 8.59 -10.55
CA LEU A 165 6.17 8.68 -11.12
C LEU A 165 6.80 10.06 -10.91
N ALA A 166 6.00 11.14 -11.02
CA ALA A 166 6.46 12.50 -10.76
C ALA A 166 6.86 12.75 -9.29
N LEU A 167 6.35 11.93 -8.35
CA LEU A 167 6.67 12.03 -6.92
C LEU A 167 7.98 11.32 -6.53
N ILE A 168 8.54 10.47 -7.39
CA ILE A 168 9.83 9.78 -7.17
C ILE A 168 10.98 10.72 -6.74
N PRO A 169 11.25 11.86 -7.41
CA PRO A 169 12.30 12.77 -6.99
C PRO A 169 12.07 13.35 -5.59
N LEU A 170 10.82 13.60 -5.21
CA LEU A 170 10.49 14.11 -3.86
C LEU A 170 10.82 13.10 -2.77
N PHE A 171 10.64 11.80 -3.04
CA PHE A 171 11.07 10.75 -2.12
C PHE A 171 12.61 10.59 -2.07
N GLY A 172 13.31 10.99 -3.13
CA GLY A 172 14.78 11.05 -3.15
C GLY A 172 15.36 12.19 -2.31
N CYS A 173 14.64 13.30 -2.19
CA CYS A 173 15.02 14.44 -1.34
C CYS A 173 14.85 14.18 0.16
N VAL A 174 14.29 13.03 0.54
CA VAL A 174 14.23 12.60 1.94
C VAL A 174 15.65 12.24 2.37
N SER A 175 16.34 13.22 2.96
CA SER A 175 17.60 12.98 3.65
C SER A 175 17.31 12.01 4.78
N THR A 176 17.57 10.73 4.51
CA THR A 176 17.52 9.68 5.50
C THR A 176 18.83 9.80 6.25
N GLY A 177 18.80 10.42 7.43
CA GLY A 177 19.79 10.05 8.45
C GLY A 177 19.82 8.52 8.50
N PRO A 178 21.00 7.89 8.61
CA PRO A 178 21.11 6.45 8.55
C PRO A 178 20.05 5.88 9.48
N TYR A 179 19.18 5.01 8.97
CA TYR A 179 18.23 4.29 9.80
C TYR A 179 19.04 3.66 10.94
N GLN A 180 19.02 4.30 12.11
CA GLN A 180 19.61 3.74 13.29
C GLN A 180 18.62 2.66 13.70
N GLU A 181 19.02 1.40 13.59
CA GLU A 181 18.30 0.32 14.25
C GLU A 181 17.99 0.83 15.67
N PRO A 182 16.71 0.91 16.08
CA PRO A 182 16.40 1.27 17.47
C PRO A 182 17.27 0.37 18.36
N PRO A 183 17.88 0.92 19.44
CA PRO A 183 18.85 0.19 20.24
C PRO A 183 18.25 -1.18 20.55
N ARG A 184 18.92 -2.24 20.06
CA ARG A 184 18.48 -3.61 20.26
C ARG A 184 18.32 -3.80 21.76
N SER A 185 17.08 -3.75 22.26
CA SER A 185 16.75 -4.65 23.35
C SER A 185 17.10 -6.02 22.80
N SER A 186 17.93 -6.76 23.54
CA SER A 186 18.60 -8.01 23.19
C SER A 186 17.60 -9.05 22.64
N GLY A 187 17.20 -8.85 21.40
CA GLY A 187 16.11 -9.51 20.72
C GLY A 187 16.63 -9.89 19.34
N PRO A 188 16.48 -11.15 18.94
CA PRO A 188 17.33 -11.69 17.90
C PRO A 188 16.92 -11.12 16.53
N GLY A 189 17.92 -10.63 15.77
CA GLY A 189 17.73 -9.79 14.57
C GLY A 189 16.95 -10.47 13.44
N ALA A 190 16.63 -9.75 12.35
CA ALA A 190 15.68 -10.18 11.31
C ALA A 190 15.89 -11.59 10.70
N LYS A 191 17.11 -12.17 10.73
CA LYS A 191 17.32 -13.59 10.38
C LYS A 191 16.66 -14.57 11.38
N SER A 192 16.49 -14.15 12.62
CA SER A 192 15.84 -14.86 13.72
C SER A 192 14.32 -14.66 13.81
N LEU A 193 13.73 -13.68 13.10
CA LEU A 193 12.27 -13.51 13.15
C LEU A 193 11.53 -14.70 12.51
N PHE A 194 12.15 -15.35 11.52
CA PHE A 194 11.60 -16.56 10.89
C PHE A 194 12.29 -17.85 11.34
N ALA A 195 13.62 -17.83 11.53
CA ALA A 195 14.36 -19.03 11.91
C ALA A 195 14.21 -19.41 13.40
N SER A 196 13.80 -18.46 14.26
CA SER A 196 13.80 -18.67 15.72
C SER A 196 12.81 -17.80 16.49
N SER A 197 11.75 -17.28 15.85
CA SER A 197 10.67 -16.63 16.59
C SER A 197 9.67 -17.69 17.09
N PRO A 198 9.56 -17.93 18.40
CA PRO A 198 8.57 -18.86 18.94
C PRO A 198 7.12 -18.47 18.58
N MET A 199 6.86 -17.22 18.18
CA MET A 199 5.53 -16.75 17.76
C MET A 199 4.95 -17.47 16.54
N ILE A 200 5.76 -17.81 15.52
CA ILE A 200 5.26 -18.46 14.29
C ILE A 200 4.75 -19.89 14.60
N LYS A 201 5.25 -20.49 15.69
CA LYS A 201 4.83 -21.80 16.18
C LYS A 201 3.56 -21.74 17.03
N THR A 202 3.09 -20.55 17.40
CA THR A 202 1.92 -20.37 18.26
C THR A 202 0.65 -20.34 17.43
N VAL A 203 -0.36 -21.14 17.79
CA VAL A 203 -1.69 -21.11 17.14
C VAL A 203 -2.31 -19.71 17.17
N GLY A 204 -2.12 -18.97 18.26
CA GLY A 204 -2.62 -17.60 18.40
C GLY A 204 -2.10 -16.63 17.34
N PHE A 205 -0.87 -16.81 16.83
CA PHE A 205 -0.32 -16.01 15.74
C PHE A 205 -1.07 -16.24 14.42
N TRP A 206 -1.32 -17.51 14.08
CA TRP A 206 -2.09 -17.87 12.89
C TRP A 206 -3.55 -17.49 13.00
N VAL A 207 -4.16 -17.65 14.18
CA VAL A 207 -5.53 -17.19 14.45
C VAL A 207 -5.62 -15.68 14.24
N LEU A 208 -4.67 -14.88 14.77
CA LEU A 208 -4.65 -13.42 14.55
C LEU A 208 -4.49 -13.05 13.07
N ILE A 209 -3.58 -13.71 12.34
CA ILE A 209 -3.39 -13.47 10.90
C ILE A 209 -4.65 -13.81 10.12
N VAL A 210 -5.25 -14.97 10.38
CA VAL A 210 -6.47 -15.41 9.70
C VAL A 210 -7.64 -14.51 10.07
N SER A 211 -7.78 -14.12 11.34
CA SER A 211 -8.83 -13.19 11.79
C SER A 211 -8.69 -11.81 11.16
N VAL A 212 -7.49 -11.22 11.15
CA VAL A 212 -7.24 -9.93 10.50
C VAL A 212 -7.47 -10.03 9.00
N GLY A 213 -6.99 -11.11 8.37
CA GLY A 213 -7.23 -11.39 6.96
C GLY A 213 -8.72 -11.51 6.63
N LEU A 214 -9.48 -12.23 7.46
CA LEU A 214 -10.93 -12.39 7.32
C LEU A 214 -11.67 -11.07 7.55
N VAL A 215 -11.27 -10.25 8.51
CA VAL A 215 -11.86 -8.92 8.76
C VAL A 215 -11.62 -8.00 7.57
N LEU A 216 -10.40 -7.98 7.02
CA LEU A 216 -10.07 -7.19 5.83
C LEU A 216 -10.81 -7.70 4.58
N ALA A 217 -10.94 -9.02 4.41
CA ALA A 217 -11.73 -9.63 3.34
C ALA A 217 -13.23 -9.32 3.49
N SER A 218 -13.77 -9.35 4.71
CA SER A 218 -15.18 -9.08 5.00
C SER A 218 -15.58 -7.64 4.73
N GLY A 219 -14.69 -6.68 5.04
CA GLY A 219 -14.90 -5.26 4.70
C GLY A 219 -14.98 -5.03 3.20
N SER A 220 -14.19 -5.78 2.43
CA SER A 220 -14.18 -5.77 0.96
C SER A 220 -15.51 -6.25 0.38
N THR A 221 -16.13 -7.27 0.99
CA THR A 221 -17.42 -7.87 0.56
C THR A 221 -18.63 -7.01 0.91
N ARG A 222 -18.64 -6.33 2.07
CA ARG A 222 -19.79 -5.48 2.47
C ARG A 222 -20.02 -4.28 1.56
N LEU A 223 -18.96 -3.71 0.97
CA LEU A 223 -19.08 -2.64 -0.02
C LEU A 223 -19.67 -3.12 -1.35
N VAL A 224 -19.54 -4.41 -1.68
CA VAL A 224 -20.14 -4.99 -2.89
C VAL A 224 -21.66 -5.08 -2.78
N HIS A 225 -22.20 -5.34 -1.58
CA HIS A 225 -23.64 -5.48 -1.33
C HIS A 225 -24.36 -4.18 -0.95
N ILE A 226 -23.63 -3.10 -0.62
CA ILE A 226 -24.23 -1.77 -0.34
C ILE A 226 -24.56 -1.02 -1.65
N VAL A 227 -24.02 -1.47 -2.78
CA VAL A 227 -24.27 -0.89 -4.12
C VAL A 227 -25.24 -1.76 -4.95
N GLU A 228 -25.95 -2.68 -4.28
CA GLU A 228 -27.12 -3.39 -4.85
C GLU A 228 -28.42 -2.62 -4.59
#